data_AF-A0A1Q8S441-F1
#
_entry.id   AF-A0A1Q8S441-F1
#
_cell.length_a   1.000
_cell.length_b   1.000
_cell.length_c   1.000
_cell.angle_alpha   90.00
_cell.angle_beta   90.00
_cell.angle_gamma   90.00
#
_symmetry.space_group_name_H-M   'P 1'
#
loop_
_entity.id
_entity.type
_entity.pdbx_description
1 polymer ?
#
loop_
_entity_poly.entity_id
_entity_poly.type
_entity_poly.pdbx_seq_one_letter_code
_entity_poly.pdbx_strand_id
1 'polypeptide(L)'
;MQLSIAKVASIFFFLSVASADLHDNCACHNGDSYNWRITTKACEVYASKNYEWGVGVYDGPSGRCVKKTDSDQLAGKEWEAACREVASAGFDCADGEGLYCKANPDEVRGRC
;
A
#
# COMPACT_ATOMS: atom_id res chain seq x y z
N MET A 1 -25.05 -14.37 -56.01
CA MET A 1 -24.16 -13.62 -55.10
C MET A 1 -24.34 -14.18 -53.72
N GLN A 2 -23.32 -14.85 -53.18
CA GLN A 2 -23.34 -15.38 -51.82
C GLN A 2 -23.01 -14.23 -50.85
N LEU A 3 -23.89 -13.99 -49.88
CA LEU A 3 -23.73 -13.00 -48.84
C LEU A 3 -22.76 -13.55 -47.78
N SER A 4 -21.55 -13.01 -47.74
CA SER A 4 -20.56 -13.32 -46.71
C SER A 4 -21.04 -12.80 -45.36
N ILE A 5 -21.41 -13.72 -44.47
CA ILE A 5 -21.73 -13.43 -43.07
C ILE A 5 -20.40 -13.21 -42.33
N ALA A 6 -20.06 -11.94 -42.08
CA ALA A 6 -18.90 -11.59 -41.27
C ALA A 6 -19.12 -12.05 -39.82
N LYS A 7 -18.25 -12.93 -39.33
CA LYS A 7 -18.23 -13.36 -37.92
C LYS A 7 -17.76 -12.19 -37.06
N VAL A 8 -18.67 -11.59 -36.29
CA VAL A 8 -18.31 -10.64 -35.24
C VAL A 8 -17.73 -11.45 -34.08
N ALA A 9 -16.40 -11.54 -34.01
CA ALA A 9 -15.71 -12.07 -32.86
C ALA A 9 -15.66 -10.98 -31.77
N SER A 10 -16.60 -11.02 -30.82
CA SER A 10 -16.52 -10.21 -29.60
C SER A 10 -15.37 -10.74 -28.73
N ILE A 11 -14.24 -10.06 -28.81
CA ILE A 11 -13.13 -10.25 -27.87
C ILE A 11 -13.53 -9.56 -26.57
N PHE A 12 -14.05 -10.35 -25.62
CA PHE A 12 -14.07 -9.93 -24.23
C PHE A 12 -12.62 -9.83 -23.75
N PHE A 13 -12.08 -8.61 -23.77
CA PHE A 13 -10.88 -8.27 -23.04
C PHE A 13 -11.20 -8.39 -21.54
N PHE A 14 -10.94 -9.56 -20.96
CA PHE A 14 -10.75 -9.67 -19.53
C PHE A 14 -9.49 -8.88 -19.19
N LEU A 15 -9.66 -7.61 -18.80
CA LEU A 15 -8.63 -6.84 -18.12
C LEU A 15 -8.34 -7.57 -16.82
N SER A 16 -7.33 -8.44 -16.83
CA SER A 16 -6.73 -9.00 -15.62
C SER A 16 -6.07 -7.84 -14.89
N VAL A 17 -6.84 -7.10 -14.09
CA VAL A 17 -6.26 -6.20 -13.10
C VAL A 17 -5.45 -7.06 -12.14
N ALA A 18 -4.21 -6.64 -11.90
CA ALA A 18 -3.24 -7.34 -11.08
C ALA A 18 -3.60 -7.26 -9.59
N SER A 19 -4.79 -7.73 -9.21
CA SER A 19 -5.32 -7.78 -7.84
C SER A 19 -4.69 -8.87 -6.96
N ALA A 20 -3.54 -9.43 -7.37
CA ALA A 20 -2.94 -10.57 -6.68
C ALA A 20 -2.17 -10.19 -5.40
N ASP A 21 -1.93 -8.90 -5.16
CA ASP A 21 -1.15 -8.40 -4.02
C ASP A 21 -1.95 -7.39 -3.18
N LEU A 22 -3.24 -7.69 -2.97
CA LEU A 22 -4.15 -6.91 -2.12
C LEU A 22 -4.25 -7.58 -0.74
N HIS A 23 -4.19 -6.76 0.31
CA HIS A 23 -4.11 -7.23 1.69
C HIS A 23 -5.07 -6.47 2.60
N ASP A 24 -5.50 -7.12 3.67
CA ASP A 24 -6.36 -6.50 4.68
C ASP A 24 -5.57 -5.60 5.65
N ASN A 25 -4.28 -5.85 5.81
CA ASN A 25 -3.44 -5.11 6.75
C ASN A 25 -1.95 -5.24 6.44
N CYS A 26 -1.19 -4.18 6.70
CA CYS A 26 0.23 -4.10 6.42
C CYS A 26 0.99 -3.32 7.50
N ALA A 27 2.29 -3.56 7.61
CA ALA A 27 3.20 -2.86 8.51
C ALA A 27 4.51 -2.50 7.79
N CYS A 28 5.27 -1.56 8.32
CA CYS A 28 6.62 -1.25 7.86
C CYS A 28 7.66 -1.86 8.81
N HIS A 29 8.70 -2.45 8.24
CA HIS A 29 9.87 -2.95 8.95
C HIS A 29 11.09 -2.13 8.57
N ASN A 30 12.03 -1.99 9.50
CA ASN A 30 13.38 -1.47 9.24
C ASN A 30 14.39 -2.58 9.59
N GLY A 31 15.05 -3.12 8.56
CA GLY A 31 15.73 -4.41 8.65
C GLY A 31 14.74 -5.53 9.00
N ASP A 32 15.09 -6.35 9.99
CA ASP A 32 14.22 -7.45 10.46
C ASP A 32 13.16 -7.02 11.47
N SER A 33 13.27 -5.80 12.00
CA SER A 33 12.42 -5.33 13.09
C SER A 33 11.24 -4.52 12.61
N TYR A 34 10.08 -4.76 13.21
CA TYR A 34 8.89 -3.92 13.02
C TYR A 34 9.18 -2.47 13.46
N ASN A 35 8.70 -1.49 12.69
CA ASN A 35 8.85 -0.08 12.99
C ASN A 35 7.49 0.64 12.97
N TRP A 36 6.92 0.84 14.15
CA TRP A 36 5.59 1.46 14.31
C TRP A 36 5.54 2.93 13.89
N ARG A 37 6.64 3.68 14.06
CA ARG A 37 6.70 5.11 13.69
C ARG A 37 6.61 5.28 12.19
N ILE A 38 7.36 4.47 11.44
CA ILE A 38 7.24 4.42 9.98
C ILE A 38 5.85 3.92 9.58
N THR A 39 5.35 2.86 10.23
CA THR A 39 4.03 2.27 9.90
C THR A 39 2.88 3.27 10.04
N THR A 40 2.84 4.00 11.15
CA THR A 40 1.81 5.00 11.42
C THR A 40 1.80 6.06 10.33
N LYS A 41 2.98 6.63 10.03
CA LYS A 41 3.11 7.69 9.03
C LYS A 41 2.88 7.19 7.61
N ALA A 42 3.32 5.97 7.29
CA ALA A 42 3.10 5.36 5.99
C ALA A 42 1.61 5.12 5.75
N CYS A 43 0.83 4.80 6.79
CA CYS A 43 -0.62 4.67 6.69
C CYS A 43 -1.29 6.00 6.31
N GLU A 44 -0.85 7.12 6.89
CA GLU A 44 -1.32 8.46 6.48
C GLU A 44 -0.95 8.77 5.04
N VAL A 45 0.31 8.52 4.66
CA VAL A 45 0.79 8.74 3.29
C VAL A 45 -0.03 7.92 2.31
N TYR A 46 -0.22 6.63 2.58
CA TYR A 46 -1.00 5.73 1.74
C TYR A 46 -2.45 6.21 1.57
N ALA A 47 -3.12 6.53 2.67
CA ALA A 47 -4.49 7.03 2.65
C ALA A 47 -4.62 8.33 1.84
N SER A 48 -3.59 9.19 1.84
CA SER A 48 -3.59 10.44 1.07
C SER A 48 -3.52 10.24 -0.46
N LYS A 49 -3.02 9.08 -0.93
CA LYS A 49 -2.86 8.81 -2.37
C LYS A 49 -4.19 8.42 -3.05
N ASN A 50 -5.24 8.07 -2.29
CA ASN A 50 -6.56 7.71 -2.80
C ASN A 50 -6.53 6.68 -3.94
N TYR A 51 -5.85 5.56 -3.72
CA TYR A 51 -5.76 4.49 -4.71
C TYR A 51 -7.12 3.82 -5.00
N GLU A 52 -7.26 3.21 -6.18
CA GLU A 52 -8.52 2.60 -6.63
C GLU A 52 -8.98 1.41 -5.78
N TRP A 53 -8.05 0.72 -5.11
CA TRP A 53 -8.33 -0.41 -4.22
C TRP A 53 -8.63 0.01 -2.78
N GLY A 54 -8.59 1.31 -2.47
CA GLY A 54 -9.04 1.84 -1.19
C GLY A 54 -7.96 2.48 -0.33
N VAL A 55 -8.33 2.73 0.93
CA VAL A 55 -7.48 3.40 1.93
C VAL A 55 -7.32 2.60 3.21
N GLY A 56 -6.18 2.80 3.87
CA GLY A 56 -5.89 2.24 5.19
C GLY A 56 -6.16 3.21 6.33
N VAL A 57 -6.38 2.67 7.52
CA VAL A 57 -6.41 3.38 8.80
C VAL A 57 -5.44 2.68 9.76
N TYR A 58 -4.67 3.46 10.52
CA TYR A 58 -3.75 2.88 11.49
C TYR A 58 -4.54 2.36 12.69
N ASP A 59 -4.39 1.08 12.99
CA ASP A 59 -4.98 0.43 14.15
C ASP A 59 -3.93 0.33 15.27
N GLY A 60 -4.09 1.18 16.30
CA GLY A 60 -3.17 1.24 17.44
C GLY A 60 -2.97 -0.10 18.17
N PRO A 61 -4.03 -0.88 18.44
CA PRO A 61 -3.92 -2.21 19.05
C PRO A 61 -3.06 -3.21 18.28
N SER A 62 -3.23 -3.34 16.97
CA SER A 62 -2.39 -4.25 16.16
C SER A 62 -1.04 -3.64 15.77
N GLY A 63 -0.92 -2.32 15.79
CA GLY A 63 0.22 -1.61 15.24
C GLY A 63 0.29 -1.68 13.71
N ARG A 64 -0.79 -2.05 13.02
CA ARG A 64 -0.80 -2.20 11.56
C ARG A 64 -1.68 -1.13 10.93
N CYS A 65 -1.39 -0.82 9.67
CA CYS A 65 -2.35 -0.14 8.81
C CYS A 65 -3.34 -1.20 8.34
N VAL A 66 -4.63 -1.04 8.64
CA VAL A 66 -5.70 -1.98 8.28
C VAL A 66 -6.64 -1.32 7.27
N LYS A 67 -7.33 -2.12 6.46
CA LYS A 67 -8.38 -1.60 5.58
C LYS A 67 -9.42 -0.80 6.38
N LYS A 68 -9.87 0.34 5.84
CA LYS A 68 -10.85 1.20 6.51
C LYS A 68 -12.27 0.63 6.45
N THR A 69 -12.63 0.01 5.34
CA THR A 69 -13.91 -0.67 5.12
C THR A 69 -13.69 -2.05 4.47
N ASP A 70 -14.72 -2.88 4.39
CA ASP A 70 -14.61 -4.22 3.79
C ASP A 70 -14.31 -4.20 2.29
N SER A 71 -14.61 -3.11 1.60
CA SER A 71 -14.28 -2.91 0.18
C SER A 71 -12.88 -2.33 -0.03
N ASP A 72 -12.24 -1.80 1.03
CA ASP A 72 -10.87 -1.31 0.94
C ASP A 72 -9.88 -2.47 1.05
N GLN A 73 -8.76 -2.31 0.38
CA GLN A 73 -7.61 -3.20 0.42
C GLN A 73 -6.32 -2.37 0.40
N LEU A 74 -5.22 -3.00 0.79
CA LEU A 74 -3.88 -2.43 0.72
C LEU A 74 -3.06 -3.18 -0.33
N ALA A 75 -2.74 -2.54 -1.44
CA ALA A 75 -1.80 -3.05 -2.40
C ALA A 75 -0.36 -3.03 -1.85
N GLY A 76 0.30 -4.18 -1.86
CA GLY A 76 1.60 -4.40 -1.22
C GLY A 76 2.74 -3.56 -1.81
N LYS A 77 2.76 -3.36 -3.13
CA LYS A 77 3.76 -2.51 -3.80
C LYS A 77 3.67 -1.05 -3.39
N GLU A 78 2.46 -0.50 -3.38
CA GLU A 78 2.20 0.88 -2.99
C GLU A 78 2.39 1.07 -1.48
N TRP A 79 2.14 0.02 -0.69
CA TRP A 79 2.48 0.01 0.72
C TRP A 79 4.00 0.07 0.95
N GLU A 80 4.77 -0.76 0.24
CA GLU A 80 6.24 -0.70 0.29
C GLU A 80 6.76 0.69 -0.12
N ALA A 81 6.19 1.28 -1.18
CA ALA A 81 6.54 2.62 -1.61
C ALA A 81 6.25 3.67 -0.53
N ALA A 82 5.10 3.60 0.15
CA ALA A 82 4.76 4.49 1.25
C ALA A 82 5.74 4.36 2.43
N CYS A 83 6.13 3.14 2.81
CA CYS A 83 7.14 2.92 3.86
C CYS A 83 8.48 3.59 3.50
N ARG A 84 8.93 3.47 2.24
CA ARG A 84 10.21 4.06 1.78
C ARG A 84 10.15 5.57 1.61
N GLU A 85 9.00 6.09 1.20
CA GLU A 85 8.75 7.54 1.14
C GLU A 85 8.94 8.13 2.54
N VAL A 86 8.32 7.53 3.57
CA VAL A 86 8.45 7.96 4.97
C VAL A 86 9.88 7.81 5.49
N ALA A 87 10.56 6.71 5.17
CA ALA A 87 11.96 6.50 5.57
C ALA A 87 12.87 7.65 5.08
N SER A 88 12.62 8.17 3.88
CA SER A 88 13.37 9.26 3.25
C SER A 88 12.95 10.65 3.75
N ALA A 89 11.63 10.86 3.83
CA ALA A 89 11.03 12.15 4.15
C ALA A 89 11.21 12.50 5.63
N GLY A 90 11.02 11.52 6.51
CA GLY A 90 11.09 11.68 7.95
C GLY A 90 9.90 11.05 8.67
N PHE A 91 10.15 10.53 9.87
CA PHE A 91 9.16 10.05 10.81
C PHE A 91 9.50 10.50 12.24
N ASP A 92 8.56 10.35 13.17
CA ASP A 92 8.76 10.79 14.54
C ASP A 92 9.90 10.02 15.20
N CYS A 93 10.82 10.75 15.82
CA CYS A 93 11.91 10.14 16.57
C CYS A 93 11.43 9.47 17.86
N ALA A 94 12.34 8.73 18.51
CA ALA A 94 11.99 8.03 19.75
C ALA A 94 11.69 8.98 20.92
N ASP A 95 12.30 10.17 20.89
CA ASP A 95 12.12 11.28 21.83
C ASP A 95 10.80 12.06 21.64
N GLY A 96 10.10 11.86 20.52
CA GLY A 96 8.85 12.57 20.21
C GLY A 96 9.03 14.01 19.71
N GLU A 97 10.25 14.47 19.39
CA GLU A 97 10.51 15.84 18.93
C GLU A 97 10.27 16.05 17.41
N GLY A 98 9.30 15.35 16.83
CA GLY A 98 8.82 15.57 15.45
C GLY A 98 9.47 14.71 14.34
N LEU A 99 9.10 15.02 13.09
CA LEU A 99 9.36 14.21 11.89
C LEU A 99 10.77 14.43 11.28
N TYR A 100 11.83 14.25 12.06
CA TYR A 100 13.20 14.44 11.56
C TYR A 100 14.05 13.16 11.53
N CYS A 101 13.56 12.05 12.11
CA CYS A 101 14.23 10.75 12.01
C CYS A 101 14.08 10.18 10.60
N LYS A 102 15.17 9.67 10.05
CA LYS A 102 15.20 9.02 8.75
C LYS A 102 15.75 7.61 8.90
N ALA A 103 15.42 6.75 7.94
CA ALA A 103 15.97 5.41 7.82
C ALA A 103 16.48 5.21 6.39
N ASN A 104 17.40 4.27 6.20
CA ASN A 104 17.81 3.89 4.86
C ASN A 104 16.60 3.25 4.13
N PRO A 105 16.11 3.84 3.03
CA PRO A 105 14.92 3.30 2.35
C PRO A 105 15.12 1.87 1.83
N ASP A 106 16.35 1.47 1.55
CA ASP A 106 16.68 0.12 1.06
C ASP A 106 16.54 -0.97 2.15
N GLU A 107 16.68 -0.56 3.41
CA GLU A 107 16.48 -1.39 4.60
C GLU A 107 15.01 -1.39 5.06
N VAL A 108 14.18 -0.51 4.49
CA VAL A 108 12.76 -0.40 4.84
C VAL A 108 11.91 -1.23 3.87
N ARG A 109 11.05 -2.07 4.45
CA ARG A 109 10.17 -2.98 3.71
C ARG A 109 8.74 -2.89 4.22
N GLY A 110 7.80 -2.92 3.28
CA GLY A 110 6.40 -3.19 3.59
C GLY A 110 6.22 -4.69 3.83
N ARG A 111 5.50 -5.06 4.89
CA ARG A 111 5.06 -6.43 5.17
C ARG A 111 3.56 -6.43 5.38
N CYS A 112 2.87 -6.97 4.39
CA CYS A 112 1.51 -7.42 4.48
C CYS A 112 1.60 -8.95 4.73
#